data_AF-A0A7C3QC58-F1
#
_entry.id   AF-A0A7C3QC58-F1
#
_cell.length_a   1.000
_cell.length_b   1.000
_cell.length_c   1.000
_cell.angle_alpha   90.00
_cell.angle_beta   90.00
_cell.angle_gamma   90.00
#
_symmetry.space_group_name_H-M   'P 1'
#
loop_
_entity.id
_entity.type
_entity.pdbx_description
1 polymer ?
#
loop_
_entity_poly.entity_id
_entity_poly.type
_entity_poly.pdbx_seq_one_letter_code
_entity_poly.pdbx_strand_id
1 'polypeptide(L)'
;MSGLFATIKKIFVGSTTTTTTIASSAGGTLADSPVPKKQTVVLQNNDAMWHLSAARKAEEQGDFLAARMGYLKCVETLKRDSDTVGLNEATKEYECFVKRDPIFEKLLSTLLPFIKANPGTLQSEITKKADSLEWPALYNHNRPVSREDIYYALYFADKFGDLHRTKKGRSYELRVPNL
;
A
#
# COMPACT_ATOMS: atom_id res chain seq x y z
N MET A 1 1.98 0.97 -20.59
CA MET A 1 1.79 0.11 -19.40
C MET A 1 2.16 0.91 -18.16
N SER A 2 1.22 1.72 -17.68
CA SER A 2 1.45 2.82 -16.76
C SER A 2 0.38 2.81 -15.68
N GLY A 3 0.79 2.65 -14.41
CA GLY A 3 -0.09 2.90 -13.27
C GLY A 3 0.08 1.90 -12.12
N LEU A 4 1.23 1.93 -11.43
CA LEU A 4 1.37 1.17 -10.17
C LEU A 4 1.49 2.08 -8.92
N PHE A 5 1.61 3.40 -9.06
CA PHE A 5 1.74 4.31 -7.90
C PHE A 5 1.07 5.69 -8.05
N ALA A 6 0.17 5.85 -9.03
CA ALA A 6 -0.42 7.16 -9.35
C ALA A 6 -1.92 7.24 -9.09
N THR A 7 -2.38 6.94 -7.87
CA THR A 7 -3.75 7.33 -7.46
C THR A 7 -3.80 7.66 -5.98
N ILE A 8 -3.24 8.83 -5.65
CA ILE A 8 -3.65 9.60 -4.47
C ILE A 8 -4.20 10.91 -5.01
N LYS A 9 -5.52 10.98 -5.18
CA LYS A 9 -6.28 12.23 -5.26
C LYS A 9 -7.75 12.00 -4.94
N LYS A 10 -8.17 12.65 -3.84
CA LYS A 10 -9.43 13.37 -3.63
C LYS A 10 -10.74 12.66 -3.98
N ILE A 11 -11.54 12.34 -2.96
CA ILE A 11 -12.96 12.77 -2.88
C ILE A 11 -13.30 13.05 -1.40
N PHE A 12 -13.18 14.30 -0.97
CA PHE A 12 -13.98 14.86 0.12
C PHE A 12 -14.52 16.18 -0.41
N VAL A 13 -15.68 16.12 -1.05
CA VAL A 13 -16.52 17.26 -1.43
C VAL A 13 -17.94 16.81 -1.14
N GLY A 14 -18.66 17.67 -0.42
CA GLY A 14 -19.92 17.37 0.24
C GLY A 14 -21.00 16.76 -0.65
N SER A 15 -21.78 15.88 -0.05
CA SER A 15 -23.09 15.49 -0.53
C SER A 15 -24.12 16.11 0.42
N THR A 16 -24.82 17.10 -0.11
CA THR A 16 -26.04 17.67 0.43
C THR A 16 -27.12 16.60 0.51
N THR A 17 -27.82 16.58 1.63
CA THR A 17 -29.04 15.81 1.88
C THR A 17 -30.09 16.15 0.81
N THR A 18 -30.48 15.17 -0.01
CA THR A 18 -31.69 15.27 -0.84
C THR A 18 -32.66 14.21 -0.38
N THR A 19 -33.59 14.61 0.48
CA THR A 19 -34.76 13.84 0.87
C THR A 19 -35.72 13.79 -0.32
N THR A 20 -35.83 12.64 -0.98
CA THR A 20 -36.93 12.37 -1.90
C THR A 20 -38.07 11.73 -1.12
N THR A 21 -39.02 12.54 -0.69
CA THR A 21 -40.32 12.09 -0.20
C THR A 21 -41.12 11.52 -1.35
N ILE A 22 -41.41 10.22 -1.33
CA ILE A 22 -42.44 9.61 -2.18
C ILE A 22 -43.60 9.24 -1.25
N ALA A 23 -44.68 10.01 -1.33
CA ALA A 23 -45.94 9.67 -0.71
C ALA A 23 -46.59 8.50 -1.47
N SER A 24 -46.97 7.45 -0.75
CA SER A 24 -47.91 6.46 -1.26
C SER A 24 -48.90 6.12 -0.15
N SER A 25 -50.17 6.38 -0.46
CA SER A 25 -51.34 6.12 0.36
C SER A 25 -51.87 4.70 0.13
N ALA A 26 -52.08 3.95 1.20
CA ALA A 26 -53.19 3.01 1.38
C ALA A 26 -53.12 2.43 2.80
N GLY A 27 -54.28 2.23 3.43
CA GLY A 27 -54.41 1.84 4.84
C GLY A 27 -54.18 0.36 5.13
N GLY A 28 -54.17 0.02 6.42
CA GLY A 28 -54.20 -1.37 6.89
C GLY A 28 -53.32 -1.66 8.10
N THR A 29 -53.91 -1.52 9.29
CA THR A 29 -53.75 -2.29 10.54
C THR A 29 -52.51 -3.19 10.75
N LEU A 30 -51.73 -2.83 11.80
CA LEU A 30 -50.97 -3.65 12.77
C LEU A 30 -50.49 -5.06 12.34
N ALA A 31 -49.19 -5.18 12.07
CA ALA A 31 -48.40 -6.37 12.39
C ALA A 31 -46.93 -5.98 12.65
N ASP A 32 -46.49 -6.21 13.88
CA ASP A 32 -45.13 -6.01 14.37
C ASP A 32 -44.19 -6.96 13.60
N SER A 33 -43.48 -6.43 12.60
CA SER A 33 -42.51 -7.20 11.80
C SER A 33 -41.10 -6.82 12.22
N PRO A 34 -40.25 -7.79 12.60
CA PRO A 34 -38.90 -7.50 13.06
C PRO A 34 -38.08 -6.89 11.92
N VAL A 35 -37.49 -5.73 12.22
CA VAL A 35 -36.49 -5.04 11.40
C VAL A 35 -35.46 -6.08 10.92
N PRO A 36 -35.21 -6.22 9.61
CA PRO A 36 -34.11 -7.05 9.15
C PRO A 36 -32.82 -6.39 9.65
N LYS A 37 -32.21 -7.02 10.66
CA LYS A 37 -30.84 -6.70 11.08
C LYS A 37 -30.02 -6.74 9.79
N LYS A 38 -29.42 -5.61 9.41
CA LYS A 38 -28.34 -5.56 8.42
C LYS A 38 -27.29 -6.55 8.91
N GLN A 39 -27.35 -7.77 8.39
CA GLN A 39 -26.26 -8.70 8.49
C GLN A 39 -25.14 -8.03 7.70
N THR A 40 -24.16 -7.50 8.42
CA THR A 40 -22.86 -7.21 7.87
C THR A 40 -22.34 -8.54 7.37
N VAL A 41 -22.62 -8.84 6.10
CA VAL A 41 -22.02 -9.99 5.45
C VAL A 41 -20.54 -9.66 5.37
N VAL A 42 -19.77 -10.21 6.31
CA VAL A 42 -18.34 -10.38 6.15
C VAL A 42 -18.18 -11.37 5.00
N LEU A 43 -18.30 -10.87 3.77
CA LEU A 43 -17.87 -11.60 2.59
C LEU A 43 -16.36 -11.73 2.77
N GLN A 44 -15.92 -12.84 3.35
CA GLN A 44 -14.54 -13.24 3.33
C GLN A 44 -14.09 -13.18 1.87
N ASN A 45 -13.29 -12.19 1.56
CA ASN A 45 -12.80 -11.99 0.22
C ASN A 45 -11.78 -13.09 -0.06
N ASN A 46 -12.25 -14.19 -0.64
CA ASN A 46 -11.48 -15.42 -0.85
C ASN A 46 -10.14 -15.13 -1.55
N ASP A 47 -10.12 -14.17 -2.48
CA ASP A 47 -8.91 -13.80 -3.22
C ASP A 47 -7.90 -13.06 -2.34
N ALA A 48 -8.36 -12.09 -1.54
CA ALA A 48 -7.50 -11.36 -0.60
C ALA A 48 -6.91 -12.30 0.46
N MET A 49 -7.73 -13.19 1.01
CA MET A 49 -7.29 -14.17 2.00
C MET A 49 -6.31 -15.19 1.42
N TRP A 50 -6.52 -15.60 0.16
CA TRP A 50 -5.57 -16.44 -0.56
C TRP A 50 -4.22 -15.74 -0.74
N HIS A 51 -4.21 -14.47 -1.16
CA HIS A 51 -2.99 -13.67 -1.29
C HIS A 51 -2.24 -13.52 0.04
N LEU A 52 -2.97 -13.27 1.13
CA LEU A 52 -2.38 -13.13 2.47
C LEU A 52 -1.74 -14.44 2.94
N SER A 53 -2.44 -15.56 2.78
CA SER A 53 -1.93 -16.89 3.12
C SER A 53 -0.68 -17.25 2.30
N ALA A 54 -0.71 -16.99 0.99
CA ALA A 54 0.44 -17.21 0.12
C ALA A 54 1.64 -16.32 0.51
N ALA A 55 1.39 -15.07 0.92
CA ALA A 55 2.43 -14.14 1.35
C ALA A 55 3.15 -14.64 2.61
N ARG A 56 2.38 -15.05 3.63
CA ARG A 56 2.92 -15.59 4.89
C ARG A 56 3.77 -16.85 4.65
N LYS A 57 3.26 -17.77 3.83
CA LYS A 57 4.00 -18.99 3.47
C LYS A 57 5.32 -18.67 2.76
N ALA A 58 5.33 -17.67 1.87
CA ALA A 58 6.56 -17.24 1.22
C ALA A 58 7.55 -16.60 2.19
N GLU A 59 7.07 -15.79 3.15
CA GLU A 59 7.91 -15.21 4.23
C GLU A 59 8.55 -16.32 5.07
N GLU A 60 7.77 -17.33 5.49
CA GLU A 60 8.26 -18.50 6.23
C GLU A 60 9.33 -19.29 5.46
N GLN A 61 9.25 -19.31 4.13
CA GLN A 61 10.22 -19.96 3.25
C GLN A 61 11.43 -19.08 2.92
N GLY A 62 11.45 -17.82 3.38
CA GLY A 62 12.50 -16.86 3.08
C GLY A 62 12.43 -16.28 1.66
N ASP A 63 11.34 -16.48 0.93
CA ASP A 63 11.09 -15.84 -0.37
C ASP A 63 10.42 -14.47 -0.15
N PHE A 64 11.23 -13.50 0.25
CA PHE A 64 10.77 -12.14 0.56
C PHE A 64 10.21 -11.39 -0.66
N LEU A 65 10.62 -11.74 -1.88
CA LEU A 65 10.04 -11.14 -3.09
C LEU A 65 8.60 -11.62 -3.28
N ALA A 66 8.38 -12.93 -3.21
CA ALA A 66 7.04 -13.49 -3.31
C ALA A 66 6.16 -13.01 -2.15
N ALA A 67 6.68 -12.95 -0.93
CA ALA A 67 5.98 -12.42 0.23
C ALA A 67 5.51 -10.97 0.01
N ARG A 68 6.42 -10.08 -0.41
CA ARG A 68 6.11 -8.67 -0.73
C ARG A 68 4.98 -8.56 -1.76
N MET A 69 5.07 -9.33 -2.84
CA MET A 69 4.06 -9.30 -3.90
C MET A 69 2.71 -9.84 -3.43
N GLY A 70 2.71 -10.87 -2.57
CA GLY A 70 1.49 -11.41 -1.98
C GLY A 70 0.80 -10.42 -1.05
N TYR A 71 1.54 -9.80 -0.14
CA TYR A 71 1.00 -8.76 0.75
C TYR A 71 0.44 -7.57 -0.03
N LEU A 72 1.17 -7.06 -1.03
CA LEU A 72 0.70 -5.99 -1.90
C LEU A 72 -0.61 -6.35 -2.62
N LYS A 73 -0.69 -7.56 -3.18
CA LYS A 73 -1.91 -8.04 -3.86
C LYS A 73 -3.10 -8.13 -2.91
N CYS A 74 -2.90 -8.61 -1.68
CA CYS A 74 -3.94 -8.64 -0.66
C CYS A 74 -4.51 -7.23 -0.41
N VAL A 75 -3.64 -6.26 -0.14
CA VAL A 75 -4.03 -4.86 0.11
C VAL A 75 -4.77 -4.25 -1.08
N GLU A 76 -4.27 -4.44 -2.31
CA GLU A 76 -4.92 -3.90 -3.50
C GLU A 76 -6.27 -4.56 -3.80
N THR A 77 -6.43 -5.86 -3.54
CA THR A 77 -7.72 -6.55 -3.67
C THR A 77 -8.74 -5.99 -2.67
N LEU A 78 -8.38 -5.85 -1.39
CA LEU A 78 -9.27 -5.29 -0.36
C LEU A 78 -9.65 -3.83 -0.66
N LYS A 79 -8.69 -3.05 -1.18
CA LYS A 79 -8.91 -1.67 -1.60
C LYS A 79 -9.87 -1.59 -2.80
N ARG A 80 -9.69 -2.43 -3.81
CA ARG A 80 -10.59 -2.50 -4.98
C ARG A 80 -12.02 -2.81 -4.55
N ASP A 81 -12.15 -3.72 -3.59
CA ASP A 81 -13.45 -4.23 -3.15
C ASP A 81 -14.07 -3.36 -2.04
N SER A 82 -13.42 -2.24 -1.69
CA SER A 82 -13.87 -1.24 -0.71
C SER A 82 -14.09 -1.79 0.70
N ASP A 83 -13.41 -2.88 1.07
CA ASP A 83 -13.42 -3.42 2.43
C ASP A 83 -12.44 -2.62 3.31
N THR A 84 -12.97 -1.62 4.01
CA THR A 84 -12.15 -0.69 4.82
C THR A 84 -11.58 -1.36 6.07
N VAL A 85 -12.27 -2.33 6.66
CA VAL A 85 -11.84 -3.00 7.89
C VAL A 85 -10.70 -3.96 7.55
N GLY A 86 -10.93 -4.86 6.59
CA GLY A 86 -9.91 -5.80 6.14
C GLY A 86 -8.68 -5.09 5.58
N LEU A 87 -8.86 -3.98 4.85
CA LEU A 87 -7.77 -3.17 4.32
C LEU A 87 -6.85 -2.64 5.42
N ASN A 88 -7.41 -2.16 6.55
CA ASN A 88 -6.61 -1.63 7.65
C ASN A 88 -5.76 -2.72 8.30
N GLU A 89 -6.34 -3.90 8.53
CA GLU A 89 -5.64 -5.05 9.11
C GLU A 89 -4.53 -5.55 8.19
N ALA A 90 -4.84 -5.76 6.91
CA ALA A 90 -3.86 -6.20 5.91
C ALA A 90 -2.73 -5.16 5.70
N THR A 91 -3.06 -3.87 5.77
CA THR A 91 -2.06 -2.79 5.66
C THR A 91 -1.09 -2.81 6.84
N LYS A 92 -1.60 -2.96 8.08
CA LYS A 92 -0.75 -3.08 9.27
C LYS A 92 0.15 -4.30 9.20
N GLU A 93 -0.39 -5.43 8.78
CA GLU A 93 0.41 -6.65 8.65
C GLU A 93 1.49 -6.50 7.58
N TYR A 94 1.16 -5.90 6.43
CA TYR A 94 2.15 -5.62 5.40
C TYR A 94 3.26 -4.69 5.90
N GLU A 95 2.93 -3.65 6.65
CA GLU A 95 3.91 -2.78 7.30
C GLU A 95 4.81 -3.55 8.28
N CYS A 96 4.23 -4.46 9.08
CA CYS A 96 5.00 -5.33 9.97
C CYS A 96 5.95 -6.26 9.19
N PHE A 97 5.51 -6.82 8.07
CA PHE A 97 6.36 -7.58 7.16
C PHE A 97 7.52 -6.74 6.64
N VAL A 98 7.28 -5.50 6.17
CA VAL A 98 8.34 -4.65 5.62
C VAL A 98 9.46 -4.40 6.64
N LYS A 99 9.12 -4.22 7.92
CA LYS A 99 10.11 -4.07 8.99
C LYS A 99 10.98 -5.33 9.21
N ARG A 100 10.52 -6.49 8.76
CA ARG A 100 11.25 -7.77 8.79
C ARG A 100 11.88 -8.15 7.45
N ASP A 101 11.59 -7.40 6.38
CA ASP A 101 12.09 -7.68 5.03
C ASP A 101 13.58 -7.30 4.94
N PRO A 102 14.51 -8.28 4.82
CA PRO A 102 15.94 -7.99 4.70
C PRO A 102 16.27 -7.24 3.41
N ILE A 103 15.42 -7.31 2.38
CA ILE A 103 15.59 -6.55 1.14
C ILE A 103 15.33 -5.07 1.39
N PHE A 104 14.31 -4.75 2.19
CA PHE A 104 14.00 -3.37 2.54
C PHE A 104 15.18 -2.72 3.26
N GLU A 105 15.73 -3.39 4.27
CA GLU A 105 16.91 -2.92 5.02
C GLU A 105 18.11 -2.69 4.09
N LYS A 106 18.42 -3.65 3.22
CA LYS A 106 19.51 -3.56 2.24
C LYS A 106 19.33 -2.42 1.23
N LEU A 107 18.10 -2.16 0.79
CA LEU A 107 17.81 -1.03 -0.09
C LEU A 107 18.05 0.29 0.65
N LEU A 108 17.60 0.40 1.90
CA LEU A 108 17.78 1.61 2.70
C LEU A 108 19.23 1.90 3.06
N SER A 109 20.04 0.87 3.35
CA SER A 109 21.47 1.05 3.64
C SER A 109 22.23 1.69 2.48
N THR A 110 21.74 1.53 1.25
CA THR A 110 22.29 2.17 0.05
C THR A 110 21.63 3.53 -0.21
N LEU A 111 20.30 3.62 -0.09
CA LEU A 111 19.51 4.81 -0.44
C LEU A 111 19.70 5.97 0.56
N LEU A 112 19.69 5.69 1.86
CA LEU A 112 19.74 6.75 2.88
C LEU A 112 21.05 7.54 2.86
N PRO A 113 22.25 6.93 2.78
CA PRO A 113 23.49 7.69 2.64
C PRO A 113 23.52 8.57 1.39
N PHE A 114 23.02 8.05 0.26
CA PHE A 114 22.94 8.81 -0.99
C PHE A 114 22.04 10.04 -0.86
N ILE A 115 20.85 9.89 -0.28
CA ILE A 115 19.89 10.99 -0.08
C ILE A 115 20.44 11.99 0.94
N LYS A 116 21.09 11.51 2.00
CA LYS A 116 21.72 12.38 3.01
C LYS A 116 22.83 13.24 2.42
N ALA A 117 23.64 12.68 1.51
CA ALA A 117 24.67 13.43 0.79
C ALA A 117 24.11 14.39 -0.27
N ASN A 118 22.89 14.14 -0.77
CA ASN A 118 22.24 14.91 -1.84
C ASN A 118 20.81 15.33 -1.45
N PRO A 119 20.64 16.17 -0.41
CA PRO A 119 19.31 16.56 0.05
C PRO A 119 18.56 17.31 -1.05
N GLY A 120 17.31 16.94 -1.27
CA GLY A 120 16.50 17.53 -2.35
C GLY A 120 16.63 16.82 -3.69
N THR A 121 17.35 15.69 -3.77
CA THR A 121 17.34 14.84 -4.98
C THR A 121 15.93 14.32 -5.28
N LEU A 122 15.63 14.17 -6.57
CA LEU A 122 14.35 13.61 -6.99
C LEU A 122 14.39 12.08 -7.00
N GLN A 123 13.31 11.43 -6.60
CA GLN A 123 13.11 9.98 -6.73
C GLN A 123 13.36 9.49 -8.18
N SER A 124 12.96 10.28 -9.17
CA SER A 124 13.23 10.01 -10.60
C SER A 124 14.71 10.08 -10.99
N GLU A 125 15.54 10.81 -10.25
CA GLU A 125 16.99 10.87 -10.49
C GLU A 125 17.69 9.67 -9.89
N ILE A 126 17.34 9.28 -8.66
CA ILE A 126 17.86 8.05 -8.03
C ILE A 126 17.61 6.85 -8.92
N THR A 127 16.37 6.72 -9.42
CA THR A 127 15.99 5.59 -10.27
C THR A 127 16.62 5.58 -11.66
N LYS A 128 17.19 6.70 -12.14
CA LYS A 128 18.04 6.72 -13.35
C LYS A 128 19.46 6.25 -13.06
N LYS A 129 19.92 6.46 -11.83
CA LYS A 129 21.25 6.05 -11.36
C LYS A 129 21.24 4.65 -10.74
N ALA A 130 20.09 3.99 -10.69
CA ALA A 130 19.93 2.67 -10.09
C ALA A 130 20.93 1.66 -10.66
N ASP A 131 21.11 1.62 -11.98
CA ASP A 131 22.04 0.69 -12.62
C ASP A 131 23.52 1.00 -12.33
N SER A 132 23.83 2.19 -11.82
CA SER A 132 25.18 2.66 -11.48
C SER A 132 25.47 2.63 -9.98
N LEU A 133 24.51 2.20 -9.15
CA LEU A 133 24.72 2.02 -7.71
C LEU A 133 25.09 0.56 -7.45
N GLU A 134 26.11 0.37 -6.62
CA GLU A 134 26.48 -0.96 -6.12
C GLU A 134 25.41 -1.41 -5.13
N TRP A 135 24.53 -2.30 -5.57
CA TRP A 135 23.50 -2.87 -4.72
C TRP A 135 24.03 -4.13 -4.04
N PRO A 136 23.80 -4.29 -2.73
CA PRO A 136 24.05 -5.57 -2.07
C PRO A 136 23.22 -6.67 -2.77
N ALA A 137 23.72 -7.90 -2.79
CA ALA A 137 22.98 -9.04 -3.31
C ALA A 137 21.61 -9.13 -2.61
N LEU A 138 20.56 -8.68 -3.31
CA LEU A 138 19.23 -8.56 -2.74
C LEU A 138 18.58 -9.93 -2.72
N TYR A 139 18.52 -10.60 -3.87
CA TYR A 139 17.77 -11.83 -4.04
C TYR A 139 18.67 -13.05 -4.27
N ASN A 140 18.19 -14.22 -3.84
CA ASN A 140 18.80 -15.51 -4.15
C ASN A 140 18.87 -15.79 -5.68
N HIS A 141 18.11 -15.03 -6.48
CA HIS A 141 17.92 -15.25 -7.91
C HIS A 141 18.57 -14.15 -8.77
N ASN A 142 19.70 -13.60 -8.33
CA ASN A 142 20.60 -12.71 -9.10
C ASN A 142 19.90 -11.68 -10.02
N ARG A 143 18.77 -11.12 -9.54
CA ARG A 143 17.94 -10.19 -10.32
C ARG A 143 18.45 -8.77 -10.06
N PRO A 144 18.62 -7.94 -11.10
CA PRO A 144 18.98 -6.54 -10.92
C PRO A 144 17.88 -5.78 -10.17
N VAL A 145 18.27 -4.77 -9.40
CA VAL A 145 17.33 -3.89 -8.69
C VAL A 145 16.49 -3.14 -9.71
N SER A 146 15.16 -3.21 -9.59
CA SER A 146 14.29 -2.45 -10.47
C SER A 146 13.83 -1.15 -9.84
N ARG A 147 13.22 -0.30 -10.68
CA ARG A 147 12.59 0.95 -10.23
C ARG A 147 11.55 0.71 -9.15
N GLU A 148 10.80 -0.38 -9.25
CA GLU A 148 9.75 -0.76 -8.31
C GLU A 148 10.32 -1.07 -6.93
N ASP A 149 11.51 -1.68 -6.83
CA ASP A 149 12.18 -1.95 -5.55
C ASP A 149 12.56 -0.64 -4.85
N ILE A 150 13.11 0.30 -5.61
CA ILE A 150 13.46 1.63 -5.09
C ILE A 150 12.19 2.37 -4.66
N TYR A 151 11.12 2.33 -5.45
CA TYR A 151 9.86 2.99 -5.12
C TYR A 151 9.22 2.40 -3.87
N TYR A 152 9.26 1.08 -3.74
CA TYR A 152 8.84 0.34 -2.56
C TYR A 152 9.61 0.81 -1.31
N ALA A 153 10.95 0.80 -1.37
CA ALA A 153 11.78 1.19 -0.24
C ALA A 153 11.55 2.65 0.17
N LEU A 154 11.53 3.57 -0.79
CA LEU A 154 11.29 4.98 -0.50
C LEU A 154 9.90 5.24 0.07
N TYR A 155 8.87 4.53 -0.41
CA TYR A 155 7.52 4.65 0.11
C TYR A 155 7.43 4.24 1.58
N PHE A 156 8.00 3.09 1.93
CA PHE A 156 7.95 2.62 3.32
C PHE A 156 8.89 3.38 4.25
N ALA A 157 10.05 3.82 3.78
CA ALA A 157 10.92 4.69 4.57
C ALA A 157 10.25 6.02 4.93
N ASP A 158 9.51 6.63 4.00
CA ASP A 158 8.69 7.82 4.29
C ASP A 158 7.60 7.51 5.32
N LYS A 159 6.95 6.36 5.16
CA LYS A 159 5.88 5.89 6.06
C LYS A 159 6.38 5.59 7.47
N PHE A 160 7.62 5.11 7.61
CA PHE A 160 8.25 4.81 8.89
C PHE A 160 9.00 5.99 9.49
N GLY A 161 9.17 7.08 8.74
CA GLY A 161 9.84 8.29 9.20
C GLY A 161 11.35 8.29 9.02
N ASP A 162 11.91 7.33 8.26
CA ASP A 162 13.35 7.27 7.95
C ASP A 162 13.75 8.33 6.89
N LEU A 163 12.80 8.79 6.08
CA LEU A 163 12.96 9.89 5.14
C LEU A 163 11.66 10.68 4.98
N HIS A 164 11.71 11.79 4.24
CA HIS A 164 10.56 12.58 3.84
C HIS A 164 10.45 12.68 2.32
N ARG A 165 9.24 12.42 1.80
CA ARG A 165 8.89 12.55 0.38
C ARG A 165 7.96 13.73 0.14
N THR A 166 8.49 14.81 -0.41
CA THR A 166 7.69 15.97 -0.80
C THR A 166 7.35 15.92 -2.28
N LYS A 167 6.07 15.90 -2.64
CA LYS A 167 5.66 15.87 -4.05
C LYS A 167 6.16 17.12 -4.80
N LYS A 168 6.88 16.91 -5.91
CA LYS A 168 7.43 17.97 -6.77
C LYS A 168 7.15 17.64 -8.24
N GLY A 169 6.11 18.27 -8.79
CA GLY A 169 5.61 17.98 -10.13
C GLY A 169 5.15 16.52 -10.28
N ARG A 170 5.82 15.76 -11.15
CA ARG A 170 5.55 14.33 -11.43
C ARG A 170 6.41 13.38 -10.59
N SER A 171 7.24 13.91 -9.69
CA SER A 171 8.19 13.15 -8.87
C SER A 171 8.05 13.53 -7.39
N TYR A 172 8.92 12.96 -6.56
CA TYR A 172 9.05 13.29 -5.15
C TYR A 172 10.48 13.75 -4.89
N GLU A 173 10.59 14.88 -4.21
CA GLU A 173 11.84 15.35 -3.62
C GLU A 173 12.08 14.59 -2.32
N LEU A 174 13.33 14.15 -2.11
CA LEU A 174 13.73 13.28 -1.01
C LEU A 174 14.65 14.02 -0.04
N ARG A 175 14.38 13.89 1.25
CA ARG A 175 15.22 14.42 2.33
C ARG A 175 15.22 13.45 3.50
N VAL A 176 16.33 13.30 4.20
CA VAL A 176 16.34 12.60 5.49
C VAL A 176 15.90 13.61 6.56
N PRO A 177 14.95 13.28 7.46
CA PRO A 177 14.64 14.13 8.61
C PRO A 177 15.93 14.40 9.39
N ASN A 178 16.14 15.67 9.75
CA ASN A 178 17.36 16.10 10.43
C ASN A 178 17.64 15.22 11.66
N LEU A 179 18.90 14.78 11.80
CA LEU A 179 19.50 14.39 13.08
C LEU A 179 19.46 15.57 14.06
#